data_AF-A0A3M2CL87-F1
#
_entry.id   AF-A0A3M2CL87-F1
#
_cell.length_a   1.000
_cell.length_b   1.000
_cell.length_c   1.000
_cell.angle_alpha   90.00
_cell.angle_beta   90.00
_cell.angle_gamma   90.00
#
_symmetry.space_group_name_H-M   'P 1'
#
loop_
_entity.id
_entity.type
_entity.pdbx_description
1 polymer ?
#
loop_
_entity_poly.entity_id
_entity_poly.type
_entity_poly.pdbx_seq_one_letter_code
_entity_poly.pdbx_strand_id
1 'polypeptide(L)'
;MCAGGVIAALGAASMAHAGSSTVVATYRLFDHPDGNQNPPGYGLRLDDLFGDGATTTFSFNTAQGVFLTVTELAPPPNALGGQFQITIAGRVFGGRDSGTGHDLSHAGTGEYDLNFSYVMNVAPQGTGWVVNPPDQSNAGTLNAVNVVGDENDFQFDIFEEPGTGNPFKFLQDEHRLAGHPQAGKGYFVGRGWLSFEEGGSSKDTQDFLFIGKAVPLPGAAMYGLAGLGAIASRRRRR
;
A
#
# COMPACT_ATOMS: atom_id res chain seq x y z
N MET A 1 49.93 -30.06 47.98
CA MET A 1 49.22 -28.81 47.63
C MET A 1 48.91 -28.87 46.15
N CYS A 2 47.67 -29.17 45.78
CA CYS A 2 47.24 -29.35 44.39
C CYS A 2 46.38 -28.15 44.00
N ALA A 3 46.88 -27.30 43.10
CA ALA A 3 46.15 -26.17 42.55
C ALA A 3 45.36 -26.64 41.32
N GLY A 4 44.04 -26.73 41.44
CA GLY A 4 43.12 -26.98 40.33
C GLY A 4 42.74 -25.67 39.66
N GLY A 5 43.12 -25.51 38.38
CA GLY A 5 42.80 -24.33 37.58
C GLY A 5 41.34 -24.33 37.11
N VAL A 6 40.65 -23.22 37.36
CA VAL A 6 39.29 -22.96 36.86
C VAL A 6 39.40 -22.42 35.44
N ILE A 7 38.91 -23.19 34.46
CA ILE A 7 38.74 -22.72 33.08
C ILE A 7 37.42 -21.95 33.01
N ALA A 8 37.51 -20.62 32.95
CA ALA A 8 36.36 -19.76 32.69
C ALA A 8 36.03 -19.79 31.19
N ALA A 9 34.96 -20.50 30.82
CA ALA A 9 34.42 -20.47 29.46
C ALA A 9 33.72 -19.12 29.23
N LEU A 10 34.37 -18.22 28.48
CA LEU A 10 33.70 -17.05 27.91
C LEU A 10 32.72 -17.52 26.84
N GLY A 11 31.44 -17.60 27.19
CA GLY A 11 30.35 -17.79 26.23
C GLY A 11 30.20 -16.52 25.39
N ALA A 12 30.54 -16.61 24.10
CA ALA A 12 30.19 -15.57 23.14
C ALA A 12 28.67 -15.59 22.94
N ALA A 13 27.96 -14.63 23.53
CA ALA A 13 26.56 -14.38 23.24
C ALA A 13 26.46 -13.85 21.81
N SER A 14 26.16 -14.73 20.85
CA SER A 14 25.76 -14.33 19.51
C SER A 14 24.42 -13.60 19.61
N MET A 15 24.45 -12.27 19.56
CA MET A 15 23.24 -11.48 19.40
C MET A 15 22.63 -11.79 18.03
N ALA A 16 21.58 -12.61 18.03
CA ALA A 16 20.72 -12.79 16.88
C ALA A 16 20.18 -11.39 16.51
N HIS A 17 20.65 -10.84 15.38
CA HIS A 17 20.02 -9.68 14.79
C HIS A 17 18.67 -10.15 14.26
N ALA A 18 17.61 -9.95 15.05
CA ALA A 18 16.27 -10.01 14.51
C ALA A 18 16.22 -9.00 13.36
N GLY A 19 16.05 -9.49 12.14
CA GLY A 19 16.03 -8.66 10.95
C GLY A 19 14.95 -7.60 11.08
N SER A 20 15.35 -6.35 11.34
CA SER A 20 14.39 -5.26 11.46
C SER A 20 13.85 -4.94 10.08
N SER A 21 12.53 -4.98 9.93
CA SER A 21 11.88 -4.31 8.81
C SER A 21 11.96 -2.80 9.02
N THR A 22 12.09 -2.04 7.93
CA THR A 22 12.16 -0.58 7.97
C THR A 22 11.17 0.01 6.98
N VAL A 23 10.31 0.91 7.43
CA VAL A 23 9.46 1.69 6.53
C VAL A 23 10.34 2.70 5.79
N VAL A 24 10.46 2.54 4.48
CA VAL A 24 11.30 3.40 3.63
C VAL A 24 10.50 4.51 2.96
N ALA A 25 9.19 4.32 2.78
CA ALA A 25 8.32 5.36 2.25
C ALA A 25 6.86 5.18 2.69
N THR A 26 6.14 6.28 2.83
CA THR A 26 4.69 6.31 3.06
C THR A 26 4.07 7.37 2.16
N TYR A 27 2.93 7.05 1.56
CA TYR A 27 2.18 7.93 0.68
C TYR A 27 0.73 7.96 1.11
N ARG A 28 0.13 9.15 1.19
CA ARG A 28 -1.33 9.28 1.27
C ARG A 28 -1.91 9.18 -0.12
N LEU A 29 -2.90 8.32 -0.28
CA LEU A 29 -3.55 8.04 -1.56
C LEU A 29 -4.85 8.83 -1.72
N PHE A 30 -5.24 9.05 -2.97
CA PHE A 30 -6.44 9.78 -3.39
C PHE A 30 -6.97 9.14 -4.68
N ASP A 31 -8.23 9.41 -5.00
CA ASP A 31 -8.81 8.99 -6.27
C ASP A 31 -8.02 9.55 -7.44
N HIS A 32 -7.93 8.76 -8.50
CA HIS A 32 -7.31 9.21 -9.72
C HIS A 32 -8.27 10.13 -10.50
N PRO A 33 -7.81 11.26 -11.09
CA PRO A 33 -8.67 12.14 -11.89
C PRO A 33 -9.37 11.42 -13.05
N ASP A 34 -8.71 10.46 -13.70
CA ASP A 34 -9.32 9.63 -14.75
C ASP A 34 -10.34 8.62 -14.24
N GLY A 35 -10.29 8.24 -12.96
CA GLY A 35 -11.36 7.43 -12.38
C GLY A 35 -12.71 8.15 -12.49
N ASN A 36 -12.70 9.49 -12.55
CA ASN A 36 -13.89 10.31 -12.69
C ASN A 36 -14.32 10.57 -14.15
N GLN A 37 -13.62 10.01 -15.16
CA GLN A 37 -14.10 10.05 -16.55
C GLN A 37 -15.36 9.19 -16.73
N ASN A 38 -15.57 8.19 -15.87
CA ASN A 38 -16.83 7.48 -15.65
C ASN A 38 -17.19 7.62 -14.15
N PRO A 39 -17.92 8.69 -13.76
CA PRO A 39 -18.16 8.99 -12.35
C PRO A 39 -18.92 7.86 -11.64
N PRO A 40 -18.62 7.59 -10.35
CA PRO A 40 -17.80 8.41 -9.46
C PRO A 40 -16.29 8.16 -9.57
N GLY A 41 -15.50 9.18 -9.18
CA GLY A 41 -14.06 9.02 -9.01
C GLY A 41 -13.71 7.93 -7.99
N TYR A 42 -12.67 7.15 -8.28
CA TYR A 42 -12.30 5.99 -7.50
C TYR A 42 -10.77 5.85 -7.36
N GLY A 43 -10.36 5.10 -6.34
CA GLY A 43 -9.01 4.57 -6.17
C GLY A 43 -8.92 3.05 -6.41
N LEU A 44 -10.05 2.36 -6.24
CA LEU A 44 -10.24 0.93 -6.47
C LEU A 44 -11.58 0.71 -7.19
N ARG A 45 -11.59 -0.16 -8.21
CA ARG A 45 -12.79 -0.62 -8.91
C ARG A 45 -12.82 -2.15 -8.94
N LEU A 46 -13.99 -2.72 -8.67
CA LEU A 46 -14.24 -4.16 -8.62
C LEU A 46 -15.60 -4.44 -9.27
N ASP A 47 -15.68 -4.44 -10.61
CA ASP A 47 -16.94 -4.69 -11.31
C ASP A 47 -17.56 -6.04 -10.91
N ASP A 48 -18.90 -6.07 -10.80
CA ASP A 48 -19.70 -7.23 -10.41
C ASP A 48 -19.40 -7.82 -9.01
N LEU A 49 -18.82 -7.02 -8.10
CA LEU A 49 -18.51 -7.47 -6.74
C LEU A 49 -19.73 -8.08 -5.99
N PHE A 50 -20.93 -7.56 -6.26
CA PHE A 50 -22.18 -7.99 -5.61
C PHE A 50 -23.02 -8.97 -6.45
N GLY A 51 -22.50 -9.43 -7.60
CA GLY A 51 -23.18 -10.42 -8.45
C GLY A 51 -24.41 -9.88 -9.20
N ASP A 52 -24.52 -8.57 -9.39
CA ASP A 52 -25.63 -7.89 -10.08
C ASP A 52 -25.24 -7.28 -11.44
N GLY A 53 -24.01 -7.53 -11.90
CA GLY A 53 -23.43 -7.04 -13.15
C GLY A 53 -23.12 -5.54 -13.15
N ALA A 54 -23.17 -4.86 -12.00
CA ALA A 54 -22.93 -3.43 -11.91
C ALA A 54 -21.45 -3.08 -11.74
N THR A 55 -21.08 -1.87 -12.16
CA THR A 55 -19.79 -1.28 -11.78
C THR A 55 -19.81 -0.95 -10.29
N THR A 56 -18.77 -1.38 -9.58
CA THR A 56 -18.59 -1.10 -8.15
C THR A 56 -17.26 -0.41 -7.96
N THR A 57 -17.29 0.74 -7.30
CA THR A 57 -16.11 1.60 -7.11
C THR A 57 -15.95 2.00 -5.66
N PHE A 58 -14.72 2.32 -5.28
CA PHE A 58 -14.34 2.73 -3.93
C PHE A 58 -13.42 3.93 -3.98
N SER A 59 -13.85 5.00 -3.30
CA SER A 59 -13.10 6.24 -3.17
C SER A 59 -12.11 6.17 -2.02
N PHE A 60 -10.89 6.62 -2.29
CA PHE A 60 -9.81 6.82 -1.33
C PHE A 60 -9.86 8.22 -0.69
N ASN A 61 -10.75 9.10 -1.17
CA ASN A 61 -10.93 10.46 -0.65
C ASN A 61 -11.79 10.48 0.63
N THR A 62 -11.41 9.69 1.63
CA THR A 62 -12.08 9.62 2.93
C THR A 62 -11.40 10.49 3.99
N ALA A 63 -12.09 10.72 5.10
CA ALA A 63 -11.55 11.51 6.22
C ALA A 63 -10.35 10.82 6.89
N GLN A 64 -10.42 9.49 7.01
CA GLN A 64 -9.39 8.63 7.58
C GLN A 64 -8.24 8.42 6.57
N GLY A 65 -8.55 8.45 5.27
CA GLY A 65 -7.61 8.31 4.17
C GLY A 65 -7.15 6.86 3.96
N VAL A 66 -6.44 6.68 2.84
CA VAL A 66 -5.76 5.44 2.47
C VAL A 66 -4.27 5.73 2.32
N PHE A 67 -3.44 4.79 2.75
CA PHE A 67 -1.98 4.93 2.71
C PHE A 67 -1.33 3.76 2.00
N LEU A 68 -0.34 4.07 1.16
CA LEU A 68 0.63 3.11 0.65
C LEU A 68 1.90 3.21 1.48
N THR A 69 2.32 2.11 2.09
CA THR A 69 3.57 2.00 2.84
C THR A 69 4.49 1.02 2.14
N VAL A 70 5.74 1.44 1.94
CA VAL A 70 6.80 0.58 1.43
C VAL A 70 7.73 0.23 2.58
N THR A 71 7.91 -1.07 2.79
CA THR A 71 8.75 -1.63 3.83
C THR A 71 9.89 -2.39 3.21
N GLU A 72 11.12 -2.05 3.58
CA GLU A 72 12.29 -2.89 3.30
C GLU A 72 12.37 -3.97 4.38
N LEU A 73 12.30 -5.22 3.94
CA LEU A 73 12.43 -6.41 4.76
C LEU A 73 13.91 -6.79 4.86
N ALA A 74 14.29 -7.33 6.02
CA ALA A 74 15.63 -7.84 6.20
C ALA A 74 15.91 -8.94 5.16
N PRO A 75 17.05 -8.88 4.44
CA PRO A 75 17.37 -9.89 3.45
C PRO A 75 17.49 -11.25 4.14
N PRO A 76 16.97 -12.33 3.54
CA PRO A 76 17.24 -13.66 4.05
C PRO A 76 18.75 -13.94 4.01
N PRO A 77 19.27 -14.84 4.87
CA PRO A 77 20.67 -15.21 4.85
C PRO A 77 21.10 -15.57 3.42
N ASN A 78 22.13 -14.90 2.91
CA ASN A 78 22.71 -15.06 1.58
C ASN A 78 21.98 -14.38 0.40
N ALA A 79 20.98 -13.52 0.62
CA ALA A 79 20.46 -12.66 -0.44
C ALA A 79 21.30 -11.39 -0.62
N LEU A 80 21.51 -10.99 -1.88
CA LEU A 80 22.10 -9.71 -2.25
C LEU A 80 20.98 -8.72 -2.56
N GLY A 81 20.76 -7.76 -1.66
CA GLY A 81 19.76 -6.68 -1.83
C GLY A 81 18.59 -6.78 -0.85
N GLY A 82 17.92 -5.64 -0.63
CA GLY A 82 16.71 -5.56 0.18
C GLY A 82 15.52 -6.22 -0.51
N GLN A 83 14.69 -6.93 0.26
CA GLN A 83 13.36 -7.34 -0.18
C GLN A 83 12.38 -6.22 0.17
N PHE A 84 11.43 -5.92 -0.70
CA PHE A 84 10.44 -4.88 -0.45
C PHE A 84 9.05 -5.49 -0.35
N GLN A 85 8.23 -4.87 0.49
CA GLN A 85 6.80 -5.11 0.59
C GLN A 85 6.08 -3.77 0.41
N ILE A 86 4.96 -3.79 -0.30
CA ILE A 86 4.04 -2.66 -0.37
C ILE A 86 2.74 -3.05 0.34
N THR A 87 2.24 -2.21 1.23
CA THR A 87 0.91 -2.35 1.83
C THR A 87 0.07 -1.13 1.50
N ILE A 88 -1.12 -1.34 0.94
CA ILE A 88 -2.15 -0.33 0.70
C ILE A 88 -3.27 -0.57 1.69
N ALA A 89 -3.47 0.34 2.63
CA ALA A 89 -4.48 0.16 3.67
C ALA A 89 -5.15 1.47 4.10
N GLY A 90 -6.40 1.37 4.53
CA GLY A 90 -7.18 2.48 5.06
C GLY A 90 -8.68 2.30 4.92
N ARG A 91 -9.44 3.34 5.24
CA ARG A 91 -10.90 3.36 5.10
C ARG A 91 -11.25 3.92 3.73
N VAL A 92 -12.10 3.21 2.99
CA VAL A 92 -12.67 3.65 1.73
C VAL A 92 -14.19 3.79 1.85
N PHE A 93 -14.79 4.58 0.97
CA PHE A 93 -16.25 4.64 0.80
C PHE A 93 -16.58 4.22 -0.62
N GLY A 94 -17.49 3.28 -0.80
CA GLY A 94 -17.81 2.77 -2.11
C GLY A 94 -19.08 1.94 -2.15
N GLY A 95 -19.35 1.37 -3.31
CA GLY A 95 -20.55 0.62 -3.58
C GLY A 95 -20.91 0.67 -5.05
N ARG A 96 -22.17 0.35 -5.36
CA ARG A 96 -22.67 0.35 -6.72
C ARG A 96 -22.63 1.75 -7.32
N ASP A 97 -22.04 1.86 -8.51
CA ASP A 97 -22.01 3.08 -9.30
C ASP A 97 -23.40 3.39 -9.91
N SER A 98 -23.83 4.65 -9.79
CA SER A 98 -25.07 5.21 -10.35
C SER A 98 -24.85 6.17 -11.54
N GLY A 99 -23.61 6.33 -12.01
CA GLY A 99 -23.15 7.23 -13.06
C GLY A 99 -22.83 8.65 -12.61
N THR A 100 -23.22 9.04 -11.39
CA THR A 100 -22.92 10.37 -10.81
C THR A 100 -22.41 10.30 -9.37
N GLY A 101 -22.34 9.10 -8.80
CA GLY A 101 -22.14 8.84 -7.38
C GLY A 101 -22.36 7.36 -7.08
N HIS A 102 -22.40 7.02 -5.79
CA HIS A 102 -22.78 5.68 -5.35
C HIS A 102 -24.28 5.60 -5.06
N ASP A 103 -24.91 4.47 -5.39
CA ASP A 103 -26.31 4.19 -5.05
C ASP A 103 -26.44 3.92 -3.54
N LEU A 104 -26.79 4.96 -2.78
CA LEU A 104 -26.93 4.89 -1.33
C LEU A 104 -28.11 4.01 -0.84
N SER A 105 -28.92 3.47 -1.74
CA SER A 105 -29.99 2.53 -1.41
C SER A 105 -29.61 1.07 -1.67
N HIS A 106 -28.51 0.84 -2.39
CA HIS A 106 -28.04 -0.49 -2.75
C HIS A 106 -27.30 -1.16 -1.58
N ALA A 107 -27.63 -2.42 -1.34
CA ALA A 107 -27.04 -3.23 -0.27
C ALA A 107 -25.54 -3.47 -0.54
N GLY A 108 -24.68 -3.18 0.43
CA GLY A 108 -23.23 -3.13 0.24
C GLY A 108 -22.68 -1.75 -0.15
N THR A 109 -23.49 -0.70 -0.28
CA THR A 109 -22.94 0.66 -0.40
C THR A 109 -22.61 1.22 0.98
N GLY A 110 -21.39 1.71 1.18
CA GLY A 110 -20.95 2.31 2.44
C GLY A 110 -19.44 2.31 2.65
N GLU A 111 -19.04 2.19 3.91
CA GLU A 111 -17.64 2.22 4.35
C GLU A 111 -17.00 0.83 4.44
N TYR A 112 -15.75 0.75 4.00
CA TYR A 112 -14.95 -0.48 4.01
C TYR A 112 -13.53 -0.25 4.50
N ASP A 113 -12.97 -1.22 5.22
CA ASP A 113 -11.53 -1.28 5.52
C ASP A 113 -10.81 -2.08 4.43
N LEU A 114 -9.97 -1.38 3.66
CA LEU A 114 -9.07 -1.95 2.66
C LEU A 114 -7.74 -2.31 3.33
N ASN A 115 -7.24 -3.52 3.05
CA ASN A 115 -5.90 -3.94 3.40
C ASN A 115 -5.33 -4.89 2.33
N PHE A 116 -4.46 -4.39 1.46
CA PHE A 116 -3.84 -5.15 0.39
C PHE A 116 -2.32 -5.11 0.48
N SER A 117 -1.65 -6.25 0.29
CA SER A 117 -0.20 -6.34 0.35
C SER A 117 0.40 -6.99 -0.90
N TYR A 118 1.37 -6.31 -1.49
CA TYR A 118 2.31 -6.90 -2.43
C TYR A 118 3.54 -7.39 -1.65
N VAL A 119 3.66 -8.70 -1.52
CA VAL A 119 4.73 -9.41 -0.80
C VAL A 119 5.71 -10.12 -1.75
N MET A 120 5.33 -10.28 -3.02
CA MET A 120 6.11 -10.90 -4.08
C MET A 120 6.53 -9.86 -5.11
N ASN A 121 7.75 -10.00 -5.64
CA ASN A 121 8.22 -9.33 -6.85
C ASN A 121 8.19 -7.79 -6.83
N VAL A 122 8.13 -7.18 -5.65
CA VAL A 122 8.26 -5.73 -5.46
C VAL A 122 9.70 -5.32 -5.74
N ALA A 123 9.88 -4.42 -6.70
CA ALA A 123 11.18 -3.86 -7.04
C ALA A 123 11.11 -2.33 -7.23
N PRO A 124 12.19 -1.61 -6.89
CA PRO A 124 12.33 -0.22 -7.32
C PRO A 124 12.32 -0.12 -8.85
N GLN A 125 11.60 0.86 -9.39
CA GLN A 125 11.64 1.21 -10.82
C GLN A 125 11.57 2.73 -10.99
N GLY A 126 12.62 3.31 -11.59
CA GLY A 126 12.66 4.76 -11.83
C GLY A 126 12.47 5.55 -10.54
N THR A 127 11.38 6.31 -10.47
CA THR A 127 11.03 7.16 -9.32
C THR A 127 10.25 6.43 -8.22
N GLY A 128 9.77 5.21 -8.47
CA GLY A 128 8.91 4.50 -7.53
C GLY A 128 9.07 2.99 -7.61
N TRP A 129 7.96 2.26 -7.74
CA TRP A 129 7.92 0.82 -7.51
C TRP A 129 7.13 0.10 -8.59
N VAL A 130 7.49 -1.16 -8.82
CA VAL A 130 6.79 -2.10 -9.70
C VAL A 130 6.70 -3.46 -9.03
N VAL A 131 5.65 -4.21 -9.36
CA VAL A 131 5.48 -5.61 -8.95
C VAL A 131 5.48 -6.46 -10.20
N ASN A 132 6.58 -7.15 -10.49
CA ASN A 132 6.71 -7.89 -11.75
C ASN A 132 7.64 -9.12 -11.62
N PRO A 133 7.17 -10.33 -11.97
CA PRO A 133 5.84 -10.65 -12.50
C PRO A 133 4.72 -10.48 -11.47
N PRO A 134 3.46 -10.25 -11.91
CA PRO A 134 2.30 -10.30 -11.03
C PRO A 134 2.15 -11.69 -10.40
N ASP A 135 1.69 -11.75 -9.14
CA ASP A 135 1.58 -12.99 -8.37
C ASP A 135 0.37 -12.96 -7.44
N GLN A 136 -0.47 -14.00 -7.44
CA GLN A 136 -1.67 -14.04 -6.58
C GLN A 136 -1.37 -14.17 -5.08
N SER A 137 -0.13 -14.44 -4.69
CA SER A 137 0.31 -14.28 -3.30
C SER A 137 0.28 -12.82 -2.85
N ASN A 138 0.26 -11.88 -3.81
CA ASN A 138 -0.08 -10.49 -3.55
C ASN A 138 -1.60 -10.38 -3.45
N ALA A 139 -2.07 -10.19 -2.23
CA ALA A 139 -3.49 -10.27 -1.91
C ALA A 139 -3.85 -9.34 -0.76
N GLY A 140 -5.15 -9.22 -0.54
CA GLY A 140 -5.72 -8.35 0.45
C GLY A 140 -7.18 -8.66 0.73
N THR A 141 -7.75 -7.83 1.58
CA THR A 141 -9.16 -7.88 1.94
C THR A 141 -9.80 -6.51 1.85
N LEU A 142 -11.10 -6.53 1.60
CA LEU A 142 -12.00 -5.40 1.71
C LEU A 142 -13.14 -5.81 2.65
N ASN A 143 -13.14 -5.24 3.85
CA ASN A 143 -14.06 -5.61 4.92
C ASN A 143 -15.12 -4.53 5.06
N ALA A 144 -16.40 -4.90 4.98
CA ALA A 144 -17.51 -4.00 5.25
C ALA A 144 -17.42 -3.51 6.71
N VAL A 145 -17.76 -2.25 6.94
CA VAL A 145 -17.75 -1.67 8.29
C VAL A 145 -19.05 -0.96 8.62
N ASN A 146 -19.54 -0.15 7.70
CA ASN A 146 -20.81 0.54 7.84
C ASN A 146 -21.44 0.66 6.45
N VAL A 147 -22.17 -0.38 6.08
CA VAL A 147 -22.80 -0.53 4.77
C VAL A 147 -24.30 -0.60 4.91
N VAL A 148 -24.99 -0.18 3.86
CA VAL A 148 -26.43 -0.34 3.72
C VAL A 148 -26.75 -1.83 3.60
N GLY A 149 -27.73 -2.29 4.36
CA GLY A 149 -28.17 -3.69 4.39
C GLY A 149 -27.57 -4.48 5.55
N ASP A 150 -27.68 -5.81 5.48
CA ASP A 150 -27.23 -6.74 6.52
C ASP A 150 -25.77 -7.19 6.30
N GLU A 151 -25.04 -6.52 5.40
CA GLU A 151 -23.70 -6.90 4.96
C GLU A 151 -22.56 -6.36 5.85
N ASN A 152 -22.84 -5.90 7.07
CA ASN A 152 -21.87 -5.20 7.94
C ASN A 152 -20.65 -6.02 8.40
N ASP A 153 -20.54 -7.30 8.02
CA ASP A 153 -19.38 -8.16 8.32
C ASP A 153 -18.86 -8.90 7.07
N PHE A 154 -19.26 -8.47 5.85
CA PHE A 154 -18.77 -9.09 4.63
C PHE A 154 -17.29 -8.76 4.41
N GLN A 155 -16.52 -9.79 4.09
CA GLN A 155 -15.14 -9.69 3.64
C GLN A 155 -15.07 -10.16 2.19
N PHE A 156 -14.45 -9.35 1.35
CA PHE A 156 -14.05 -9.73 0.00
C PHE A 156 -12.54 -9.93 -0.03
N ASP A 157 -12.10 -11.09 -0.51
CA ASP A 157 -10.70 -11.33 -0.79
C ASP A 157 -10.36 -10.75 -2.17
N ILE A 158 -9.21 -10.11 -2.27
CA ILE A 158 -8.73 -9.46 -3.50
C ILE A 158 -7.30 -9.94 -3.74
N PHE A 159 -6.98 -10.22 -4.99
CA PHE A 159 -5.70 -10.77 -5.44
C PHE A 159 -5.15 -9.88 -6.55
N GLU A 160 -3.82 -9.85 -6.72
CA GLU A 160 -3.22 -9.30 -7.93
C GLU A 160 -3.52 -10.23 -9.11
N GLU A 161 -3.93 -9.66 -10.24
CA GLU A 161 -4.26 -10.47 -11.41
C GLU A 161 -3.00 -10.99 -12.13
N PRO A 162 -2.80 -12.32 -12.25
CA PRO A 162 -1.66 -12.87 -12.95
C PRO A 162 -1.83 -12.77 -14.47
N GLY A 163 -0.71 -12.63 -15.20
CA GLY A 163 -0.67 -12.92 -16.64
C GLY A 163 -1.30 -11.90 -17.59
N THR A 164 -1.77 -10.74 -17.12
CA THR A 164 -2.37 -9.70 -17.97
C THR A 164 -1.38 -8.82 -18.71
N GLY A 165 -0.08 -8.92 -18.39
CA GLY A 165 0.96 -8.01 -18.92
C GLY A 165 0.89 -6.60 -18.34
N ASN A 166 0.02 -6.36 -17.36
CA ASN A 166 -0.19 -5.06 -16.73
C ASN A 166 0.13 -5.13 -15.22
N PRO A 167 1.42 -5.25 -14.86
CA PRO A 167 1.85 -5.34 -13.46
C PRO A 167 1.48 -4.08 -12.67
N PHE A 168 1.36 -4.22 -11.35
CA PHE A 168 1.23 -3.06 -10.49
C PHE A 168 2.43 -2.12 -10.64
N LYS A 169 2.16 -0.83 -10.78
CA LYS A 169 3.13 0.25 -10.89
C LYS A 169 2.71 1.39 -9.99
N PHE A 170 3.67 1.96 -9.26
CA PHE A 170 3.52 3.18 -8.49
C PHE A 170 4.66 4.15 -8.81
N LEU A 171 4.45 5.04 -9.78
CA LEU A 171 5.52 5.82 -10.43
C LEU A 171 5.16 7.31 -10.55
N GLN A 172 6.17 8.19 -10.60
CA GLN A 172 6.00 9.56 -11.07
C GLN A 172 6.23 9.63 -12.59
N ASP A 173 5.36 8.97 -13.37
CA ASP A 173 5.54 8.83 -14.82
C ASP A 173 4.51 9.60 -15.65
N GLU A 174 3.76 10.50 -15.02
CA GLU A 174 2.71 11.31 -15.65
C GLU A 174 1.67 10.48 -16.44
N HIS A 175 1.59 9.16 -16.17
CA HIS A 175 0.72 8.25 -16.90
C HIS A 175 -0.73 8.71 -16.82
N ARG A 176 -1.36 8.88 -18.00
CA ARG A 176 -2.77 9.23 -18.19
C ARG A 176 -3.27 10.22 -17.12
N LEU A 177 -2.75 11.46 -17.14
CA LEU A 177 -3.12 12.53 -16.21
C LEU A 177 -2.60 12.46 -14.76
N ALA A 178 -1.42 11.88 -14.49
CA ALA A 178 -0.61 12.52 -13.43
C ALA A 178 -0.27 13.99 -13.78
N GLY A 179 -0.59 14.43 -15.00
CA GLY A 179 -0.51 15.80 -15.48
C GLY A 179 -1.77 16.43 -16.05
N HIS A 180 -2.82 16.64 -15.25
CA HIS A 180 -3.51 17.95 -15.08
C HIS A 180 -4.74 17.77 -14.17
N PRO A 181 -4.88 18.55 -13.07
CA PRO A 181 -4.02 19.62 -12.58
C PRO A 181 -2.80 19.16 -11.73
N GLN A 182 -2.47 17.87 -11.66
CA GLN A 182 -1.47 17.33 -10.72
C GLN A 182 -0.01 17.29 -11.25
N ALA A 183 0.22 17.63 -12.52
CA ALA A 183 1.54 17.58 -13.17
C ALA A 183 2.59 18.35 -12.37
N GLY A 184 3.77 17.77 -12.20
CA GLY A 184 4.87 18.42 -11.47
C GLY A 184 4.61 18.72 -9.98
N LYS A 185 3.50 18.27 -9.39
CA LYS A 185 3.18 18.50 -7.96
C LYS A 185 3.69 17.40 -7.04
N GLY A 186 4.52 16.49 -7.55
CA GLY A 186 5.12 15.39 -6.80
C GLY A 186 4.17 14.23 -6.51
N TYR A 187 3.10 14.08 -7.30
CA TYR A 187 2.22 12.93 -7.20
C TYR A 187 2.81 11.72 -7.92
N PHE A 188 2.53 10.55 -7.37
CA PHE A 188 2.78 9.24 -7.95
C PHE A 188 1.45 8.69 -8.46
N VAL A 189 1.47 7.87 -9.50
CA VAL A 189 0.30 7.14 -10.02
C VAL A 189 0.44 5.68 -9.68
N GLY A 190 -0.53 5.16 -8.93
CA GLY A 190 -0.73 3.73 -8.69
C GLY A 190 -1.69 3.14 -9.70
N ARG A 191 -1.29 2.04 -10.34
CA ARG A 191 -2.15 1.30 -11.26
C ARG A 191 -1.79 -0.17 -11.27
N GLY A 192 -2.77 -1.06 -11.35
CA GLY A 192 -2.56 -2.51 -11.45
C GLY A 192 -3.88 -3.25 -11.49
N TRP A 193 -3.90 -4.40 -12.16
CA TRP A 193 -5.08 -5.23 -12.26
C TRP A 193 -5.21 -6.15 -11.05
N LEU A 194 -6.46 -6.41 -10.67
CA LEU A 194 -6.83 -7.23 -9.54
C LEU A 194 -7.82 -8.30 -9.98
N SER A 195 -8.01 -9.31 -9.14
CA SER A 195 -9.16 -10.19 -9.17
C SER A 195 -9.76 -10.32 -7.78
N PHE A 196 -11.05 -10.61 -7.65
CA PHE A 196 -11.64 -11.11 -6.39
C PHE A 196 -11.97 -12.61 -6.46
N GLU A 197 -11.49 -13.30 -7.50
CA GLU A 197 -11.55 -14.75 -7.66
C GLU A 197 -10.12 -15.31 -7.55
N GLU A 198 -9.88 -16.19 -6.56
CA GLU A 198 -8.60 -16.91 -6.43
C GLU A 198 -8.38 -17.81 -7.66
N GLY A 199 -7.18 -17.79 -8.23
CA GLY A 199 -6.88 -18.51 -9.48
C GLY A 199 -7.55 -17.94 -10.73
N GLY A 200 -8.38 -16.89 -10.60
CA GLY A 200 -9.13 -16.27 -11.67
C GLY A 200 -8.39 -15.16 -12.41
N SER A 201 -8.83 -14.90 -13.63
CA SER A 201 -8.61 -13.62 -14.32
C SER A 201 -9.83 -12.71 -14.08
N SER A 202 -9.64 -11.40 -14.16
CA SER A 202 -10.75 -10.46 -14.11
C SER A 202 -11.69 -10.72 -15.29
N LYS A 203 -12.98 -10.95 -15.01
CA LYS A 203 -14.03 -11.09 -16.05
C LYS A 203 -14.49 -9.72 -16.56
N ASP A 204 -14.30 -8.70 -15.73
CA ASP A 204 -14.68 -7.30 -15.94
C ASP A 204 -13.56 -6.37 -15.46
N THR A 205 -13.81 -5.05 -15.36
CA THR A 205 -12.75 -4.13 -14.92
C THR A 205 -12.54 -4.24 -13.41
N GLN A 206 -11.35 -4.69 -13.03
CA GLN A 206 -10.93 -4.84 -11.64
C GLN A 206 -9.52 -4.28 -11.50
N ASP A 207 -9.41 -3.07 -10.96
CA ASP A 207 -8.13 -2.36 -10.93
C ASP A 207 -7.97 -1.45 -9.72
N PHE A 208 -6.70 -1.28 -9.34
CA PHE A 208 -6.26 -0.07 -8.67
C PHE A 208 -6.01 1.00 -9.71
N LEU A 209 -6.51 2.21 -9.44
CA LEU A 209 -6.16 3.41 -10.19
C LEU A 209 -6.24 4.61 -9.25
N PHE A 210 -5.11 5.07 -8.74
CA PHE A 210 -5.06 6.12 -7.73
C PHE A 210 -3.85 7.04 -7.91
N ILE A 211 -3.85 8.17 -7.20
CA ILE A 211 -2.66 9.01 -7.04
C ILE A 211 -2.18 9.02 -5.60
N GLY A 212 -0.88 9.16 -5.38
CA GLY A 212 -0.27 9.19 -4.05
C GLY A 212 0.66 10.39 -3.86
N LYS A 213 0.68 10.94 -2.65
CA LYS A 213 1.60 12.01 -2.23
C LYS A 213 2.42 11.57 -1.04
N ALA A 214 3.74 11.73 -1.13
CA ALA A 214 4.66 11.32 -0.07
C ALA A 214 4.32 12.02 1.26
N VAL A 215 4.33 11.23 2.35
CA VAL A 215 4.21 11.68 3.72
C VAL A 215 5.61 11.67 4.34
N PRO A 216 6.11 12.80 4.87
CA PRO A 216 7.43 12.83 5.51
C PRO A 216 7.51 11.83 6.66
N LEU A 217 8.53 10.97 6.66
CA LEU A 217 8.76 10.02 7.75
C LEU A 217 9.12 10.80 9.04
N PRO A 218 8.50 10.48 10.20
CA PRO A 218 8.73 11.20 11.45
C PRO A 218 10.21 11.28 11.86
N GLY A 219 11.00 10.24 11.54
CA GLY A 219 12.39 10.11 11.95
C GLY A 219 13.31 11.18 11.38
N ALA A 220 13.15 11.57 10.11
CA ALA A 220 14.07 12.50 9.45
C ALA A 220 14.09 13.88 10.13
N ALA A 221 12.94 14.35 10.59
CA ALA A 221 12.83 15.61 11.32
C ALA A 221 13.45 15.52 12.73
N MET A 222 13.26 14.40 13.43
CA MET A 222 13.78 14.22 14.79
C MET A 222 15.31 14.12 14.82
N TYR A 223 15.93 13.42 13.86
CA TYR A 223 17.40 13.36 13.79
C TYR A 223 18.03 14.72 13.47
N GLY A 224 17.38 15.53 12.62
CA GLY A 224 17.81 16.91 12.35
C GLY A 224 17.81 17.77 13.62
N LEU A 225 16.74 17.68 14.43
CA LEU A 225 16.63 18.43 15.69
C LEU A 225 17.62 17.96 16.76
N ALA A 226 17.84 16.64 16.89
CA ALA A 226 18.83 16.09 17.82
C ALA A 226 20.27 16.55 17.46
N GLY A 227 20.61 16.56 16.16
CA GLY A 227 21.89 17.08 15.68
C GLY A 227 22.10 18.56 16.00
N LEU A 228 21.07 19.39 15.78
CA LEU A 228 21.12 20.82 16.10
C LEU A 228 21.25 21.09 17.61
N GLY A 229 20.54 20.31 18.45
CA GLY A 229 20.66 20.41 19.91
C GLY A 229 22.07 20.08 20.43
N ALA A 230 22.70 19.05 19.87
CA ALA A 230 24.08 18.68 20.21
C ALA A 230 25.10 19.79 19.84
N ILE A 231 24.92 20.45 18.70
CA ILE A 231 25.78 21.56 18.27
C ILE A 231 25.58 22.79 19.18
N ALA A 232 24.32 23.15 19.48
CA ALA A 232 24.00 24.30 20.33
C ALA A 232 24.52 24.14 21.78
N SER A 233 24.42 22.94 22.36
CA SER A 233 24.93 22.65 23.70
C SER A 233 26.46 22.68 23.77
N ARG A 234 27.16 22.28 22.71
CA ARG A 234 28.63 22.36 22.61
C ARG A 234 29.13 23.81 22.54
N ARG A 235 28.36 24.72 21.92
CA ARG A 235 28.72 26.14 21.79
C ARG A 235 28.54 26.94 23.08
N ARG A 236 27.65 26.52 24.00
CA ARG A 236 27.50 27.14 25.34
C ARG A 236 28.61 26.78 26.34
N ARG A 237 29.44 25.77 26.04
CA ARG A 237 30.51 25.31 26.93
C ARG A 237 31.91 25.80 26.52
N ARG A 238 32.00 26.71 25.54
CA ARG A 238 33.22 27.44 25.19
C ARG A 238 33.01 28.90 25.51
#